data_AF-A0A3B9BLQ4-F1
#
_entry.id   AF-A0A3B9BLQ4-F1
#
_cell.length_a   1.000
_cell.length_b   1.000
_cell.length_c   1.000
_cell.angle_alpha   90.00
_cell.angle_beta   90.00
_cell.angle_gamma   90.00
#
_symmetry.space_group_name_H-M   'P 1'
#
loop_
_entity.id
_entity.type
_entity.pdbx_description
1 polymer ?
#
loop_
_entity_poly.entity_id
_entity_poly.type
_entity_poly.pdbx_seq_one_letter_code
_entity_poly.pdbx_strand_id
1 'polypeptide(L)' 'QDVLFFVDNIFRFTQAGSEVSALLGRIPSAVGYQPTLATDMGAMQERITTTTKGSITSVQA' A
#
# COMPACT_ATOMS: atom_id res chain seq x y z
N GLN A 1 17.08 -7.03 14.81
CA GLN A 1 15.97 -6.61 15.70
C GLN A 1 14.69 -6.85 14.96
N ASP A 2 13.69 -7.42 15.62
CA ASP A 2 12.38 -7.68 15.02
C ASP A 2 11.42 -6.56 15.38
N VAL A 3 10.75 -6.03 14.36
CA VAL A 3 9.89 -4.85 14.47
C VAL A 3 8.46 -5.27 14.16
N LEU A 4 7.56 -4.96 15.10
CA LEU A 4 6.12 -5.13 14.92
C LEU A 4 5.52 -3.82 14.39
N PHE A 5 4.91 -3.85 13.21
CA PHE A 5 4.42 -2.69 12.48
C PHE A 5 2.89 -2.72 12.31
N PHE A 6 2.20 -1.77 12.94
CA PHE A 6 0.74 -1.71 12.90
C PHE A 6 0.26 -0.70 11.88
N VAL A 7 -0.58 -1.14 10.94
CA VAL A 7 -1.28 -0.27 9.98
C VAL A 7 -2.77 -0.37 10.24
N ASP A 8 -3.34 0.66 10.84
CA ASP A 8 -4.73 0.66 11.30
C ASP A 8 -5.76 0.66 10.14
N ASN A 9 -5.38 1.11 8.93
CA ASN A 9 -6.31 1.08 7.79
C ASN A 9 -5.59 1.18 6.43
N ILE A 10 -5.18 0.04 5.86
CA ILE A 10 -4.48 -0.02 4.57
C ILE A 10 -5.37 0.48 3.42
N PHE A 11 -6.69 0.40 3.58
CA PHE A 11 -7.66 0.87 2.60
C PHE A 11 -7.64 2.40 2.43
N ARG A 12 -7.29 3.16 3.47
CA ARG A 12 -7.16 4.63 3.36
C ARG A 12 -5.96 5.05 2.52
N PHE A 13 -4.89 4.26 2.50
CA PHE A 13 -3.74 4.49 1.61
C PHE A 13 -4.16 4.37 0.14
N THR A 14 -4.90 3.31 -0.19
CA THR A 14 -5.49 3.08 -1.52
C THR A 14 -6.50 4.16 -1.94
N GLN A 15 -7.34 4.60 -1.00
CA GLN A 15 -8.32 5.67 -1.25
C GLN A 15 -7.63 7.00 -1.56
N ALA A 16 -6.66 7.40 -0.73
CA ALA A 16 -5.88 8.62 -0.97
C ALA A 16 -5.10 8.56 -2.30
N GLY A 17 -4.54 7.40 -2.64
CA GLY A 17 -3.90 7.18 -3.95
C GLY A 17 -4.87 7.39 -5.11
N SER A 18 -6.11 6.94 -4.97
CA SER A 18 -7.14 7.12 -6.00
C SER A 18 -7.57 8.59 -6.14
N GLU A 19 -7.68 9.34 -5.04
CA GLU A 19 -7.97 10.78 -5.04
C GLU A 19 -6.84 11.60 -5.72
N VAL A 20 -5.59 11.32 -5.38
CA VAL A 20 -4.42 11.97 -5.99
C VAL A 20 -4.28 11.59 -7.47
N SER A 21 -4.60 10.35 -7.83
CA SER A 21 -4.59 9.91 -9.23
C SER A 21 -5.62 10.61 -10.09
N ALA A 22 -6.81 10.87 -9.55
CA ALA A 22 -7.86 11.61 -10.23
C ALA A 22 -7.46 13.07 -10.42
N LEU A 23 -6.81 13.70 -9.43
CA LEU A 23 -6.27 15.06 -9.52
C LEU A 23 -5.14 15.19 -10.55
N LEU A 24 -4.33 14.16 -10.75
CA LEU A 24 -3.23 14.12 -11.73
C LEU A 24 -3.68 13.72 -13.15
N GLY A 25 -4.99 13.62 -13.41
CA GLY A 25 -5.55 13.37 -14.74
C GLY A 25 -5.34 11.96 -15.29
N ARG A 26 -5.01 10.98 -14.43
CA ARG A 26 -4.95 9.57 -14.85
C ARG A 26 -6.38 9.02 -14.95
N ILE A 27 -6.67 8.34 -16.06
CA ILE A 27 -8.00 7.73 -16.29
C ILE A 27 -8.27 6.72 -15.16
N PRO A 28 -9.41 6.83 -14.45
CA PRO A 28 -9.76 5.90 -13.38
C PRO A 28 -9.96 4.48 -13.93
N SER A 29 -9.44 3.48 -13.23
CA SER A 29 -9.62 2.07 -13.55
C SER A 29 -10.97 1.56 -13.04
N ALA A 30 -11.23 0.26 -13.21
CA ALA A 30 -12.44 -0.41 -12.75
C ALA A 30 -12.78 -0.05 -11.29
N VAL A 31 -14.02 0.42 -11.08
CA VAL A 31 -14.59 0.77 -9.76
C VAL A 31 -14.00 2.06 -9.11
N GLY A 32 -13.23 2.87 -9.83
CA GLY A 32 -12.74 4.17 -9.34
C GLY A 32 -11.37 4.13 -8.65
N TYR A 33 -10.69 2.98 -8.69
CA TYR A 33 -9.33 2.86 -8.20
C TYR A 33 -8.28 3.33 -9.23
N GLN A 34 -7.12 3.74 -8.74
CA GLN A 34 -5.97 4.05 -9.57
C GLN A 34 -5.49 2.80 -10.34
N PRO A 35 -5.18 2.88 -11.66
CA PRO A 35 -4.69 1.73 -12.42
C PRO A 35 -3.35 1.14 -11.93
N THR A 36 -2.58 1.88 -11.11
CA THR A 36 -1.33 1.42 -10.49
C THR A 36 -1.53 0.77 -9.11
N LEU A 37 -2.77 0.64 -8.63
CA LEU A 37 -3.07 0.17 -7.28
C LEU A 37 -2.37 -1.15 -6.92
N ALA A 38 -2.41 -2.14 -7.82
CA ALA A 38 -1.79 -3.43 -7.59
C ALA A 38 -0.25 -3.32 -7.44
N THR A 39 0.36 -2.44 -8.22
CA THR A 39 1.81 -2.20 -8.21
C THR A 39 2.24 -1.43 -6.95
N ASP A 40 1.48 -0.40 -6.56
CA ASP A 40 1.77 0.43 -5.39
C ASP A 40 1.54 -0.35 -4.08
N MET A 41 0.48 -1.17 -4.00
CA MET A 41 0.29 -2.09 -2.88
C MET A 41 1.37 -3.17 -2.85
N GLY A 42 1.74 -3.73 -4.00
CA GLY A 42 2.82 -4.73 -4.10
C GLY A 42 4.15 -4.19 -3.58
N ALA A 43 4.56 -3.00 -4.04
CA ALA A 43 5.79 -2.35 -3.61
C ALA A 43 5.82 -2.03 -2.10
N MET A 44 4.66 -1.73 -1.50
CA MET A 44 4.56 -1.52 -0.06
C MET A 44 4.67 -2.85 0.71
N GLN A 45 3.93 -3.88 0.30
CA GLN A 45 3.91 -5.17 0.98
C GLN A 45 5.25 -5.88 0.88
N GLU A 46 5.95 -5.80 -0.25
CA GLU A 46 7.27 -6.40 -0.43
C GLU A 46 8.33 -5.81 0.51
N ARG A 47 8.13 -4.58 1.00
CA ARG A 47 9.02 -3.97 2.00
C ARG A 47 8.77 -4.48 3.42
N ILE A 48 7.61 -5.08 3.68
CA ILE A 48 7.24 -5.70 4.96
C ILE A 48 7.56 -7.19 4.83
N THR A 49 8.85 -7.51 4.94
CA THR A 49 9.35 -8.87 4.78
C THR A 49 10.48 -9.17 5.75
N THR A 50 10.78 -10.45 5.91
CA THR A 50 11.91 -10.90 6.72
C THR A 50 13.18 -10.87 5.90
N THR A 51 14.22 -10.27 6.44
CA THR A 51 15.57 -10.25 5.85
C THR A 51 16.55 -10.99 6.75
N THR A 52 17.76 -11.24 6.26
CA THR A 52 18.83 -11.88 7.05
C THR A 52 19.31 -11.04 8.24
N LYS A 53 18.93 -9.75 8.33
CA LYS A 53 19.30 -8.83 9.42
C LYS A 53 18.19 -8.62 10.45
N GLY A 54 16.98 -9.08 10.18
CA GLY A 54 15.81 -8.90 11.04
C GLY A 54 14.50 -8.97 10.25
N SER A 55 13.39 -8.96 10.98
CA SER A 55 12.05 -9.06 10.40
C SER A 55 11.18 -7.84 10.69
N ILE A 56 10.29 -7.53 9.75
CA ILE A 56 9.18 -6.60 9.98
C ILE A 56 7.91 -7.44 9.88
N THR A 57 7.23 -7.65 11.01
CA THR A 57 5.92 -8.30 11.05
C THR A 57 4.87 -7.21 11.06
N SER A 58 3.89 -7.25 10.15
CA SER A 58 2.83 -6.24 10.11
C SER A 58 1.45 -6.81 10.36
N VAL A 59 0.67 -6.11 11.19
CA VAL A 59 -0.79 -6.32 11.34
C VAL A 59 -1.48 -5.15 10.69
N GLN A 60 -2.33 -5.42 9.70
CA GLN A 60 -2.99 -4.41 8.87
C GLN A 60 -4.50 -4.63 8.88
N ALA A 61 -5.28 -3.58 9.14
CA ALA A 61 -6.75 -3.57 9.07
C ALA A 61 -7.27 -2.77 7.86
#